data_AF-A0A1F2Y7P9-F1
#
_entry.id   AF-A0A1F2Y7P9-F1
#
_cell.length_a   1.000
_cell.length_b   1.000
_cell.length_c   1.000
_cell.angle_alpha   90.00
_cell.angle_beta   90.00
_cell.angle_gamma   90.00
#
_symmetry.space_group_name_H-M   'P 1'
#
loop_
_entity.id
_entity.type
_entity.pdbx_description
1 polymer ?
#
loop_
_entity_poly.entity_id
_entity_poly.type
_entity_poly.pdbx_seq_one_letter_code
_entity_poly.pdbx_strand_id
1 'polypeptide(L)'
;MDTDGVAARGEELQEAFARIEAAVAGGDTDLSRLGFWRLLRQVKADPALSAHWAEAAGRIDRAAFEASVRPRFPMWLGNLVLVLGTLVGGLAVVVAMNAQDEVVAGVALVAAAGIWSISVHCLAHWVVGRLVGIRFTSYSFGGPFPPRPGLKTDYASYLRTSAGARAWMHASGALATKVAPFVALAFWWATDAPAWAAWACGVLGVLQIATDVLL
;
A
#
# COMPACT_ATOMS: atom_id res chain seq x y z
N MET A 1 25.96 16.91 29.67
CA MET A 1 24.82 16.20 29.08
C MET A 1 24.21 15.39 30.20
N ASP A 2 22.97 15.69 30.59
CA ASP A 2 22.31 15.11 31.77
C ASP A 2 21.94 13.65 31.49
N THR A 3 22.71 12.73 32.06
CA THR A 3 22.54 11.28 31.87
C THR A 3 21.28 10.75 32.55
N ASP A 4 20.84 11.42 33.61
CA ASP A 4 19.73 10.96 34.46
C ASP A 4 18.40 11.20 33.76
N GLY A 5 18.27 12.34 33.06
CA GLY A 5 17.09 12.63 32.23
C GLY A 5 16.94 11.72 31.01
N VAL A 6 18.04 11.21 30.45
CA VAL A 6 17.99 10.25 29.32
C VAL A 6 17.56 8.86 29.80
N ALA A 7 18.07 8.42 30.95
CA ALA A 7 17.69 7.14 31.56
C ALA A 7 16.20 7.13 31.95
N ALA A 8 15.73 8.18 32.64
CA ALA A 8 14.32 8.31 33.04
C ALA A 8 13.37 8.27 31.84
N ARG A 9 13.69 8.99 30.75
CA ARG A 9 12.91 8.95 29.51
C ARG A 9 12.89 7.57 28.86
N GLY A 10 14.00 6.82 28.94
CA GLY A 10 14.08 5.44 28.45
C GLY A 10 13.14 4.51 29.21
N GLU A 11 13.14 4.61 30.54
CA GLU A 11 12.26 3.83 31.42
C GLU A 11 10.78 4.12 31.18
N GLU A 12 10.41 5.40 31.05
CA GLU A 12 9.03 5.81 30.73
C GLU A 12 8.53 5.20 29.40
N LEU A 13 9.39 5.19 28.36
CA LEU A 13 9.06 4.59 27.07
C LEU A 13 8.90 3.07 27.20
N GLN A 14 9.78 2.42 27.95
CA GLN A 14 9.73 0.98 28.20
C GLN A 14 8.43 0.57 28.87
N GLU A 15 8.06 1.25 29.96
CA GLU A 15 6.81 1.01 30.68
C GLU A 15 5.60 1.26 29.80
N ALA A 16 5.63 2.32 28.97
CA ALA A 16 4.55 2.64 28.07
C ALA A 16 4.34 1.55 27.00
N PHE A 17 5.42 1.05 26.39
CA PHE A 17 5.32 -0.07 25.43
C PHE A 17 4.84 -1.35 26.11
N ALA A 18 5.38 -1.70 27.29
CA ALA A 18 4.99 -2.90 28.02
C ALA A 18 3.50 -2.89 28.40
N ARG A 19 2.98 -1.74 28.87
CA ARG A 19 1.55 -1.57 29.19
C ARG A 19 0.66 -1.78 27.96
N ILE A 20 1.06 -1.23 26.81
CA ILE A 20 0.30 -1.38 25.56
C ILE A 20 0.35 -2.83 25.07
N GLU A 21 1.53 -3.46 25.11
CA GLU A 21 1.71 -4.87 24.72
C GLU A 21 0.83 -5.79 25.57
N ALA A 22 0.76 -5.57 26.89
CA ALA A 22 -0.11 -6.30 27.79
C ALA A 22 -1.60 -6.09 27.48
N ALA A 23 -2.02 -4.86 27.17
CA ALA A 23 -3.41 -4.57 26.81
C ALA A 23 -3.83 -5.25 25.50
N VAL A 24 -2.95 -5.24 24.49
CA VAL A 24 -3.17 -5.94 23.22
C VAL A 24 -3.23 -7.46 23.44
N ALA A 25 -2.37 -8.02 24.27
CA ALA A 25 -2.42 -9.42 24.66
C ALA A 25 -3.72 -9.78 25.40
N GLY A 26 -4.30 -8.83 26.15
CA GLY A 26 -5.61 -8.93 26.77
C GLY A 26 -6.80 -8.75 25.82
N GLY A 27 -6.56 -8.52 24.52
CA GLY A 27 -7.60 -8.40 23.48
C GLY A 27 -7.99 -6.97 23.09
N ASP A 28 -7.38 -5.94 23.68
CA ASP A 28 -7.64 -4.55 23.29
C ASP A 28 -6.86 -4.20 22.01
N THR A 29 -7.54 -4.23 20.86
CA THR A 29 -6.91 -3.95 19.56
C THR A 29 -6.93 -2.47 19.16
N ASP A 30 -7.53 -1.58 19.96
CA ASP A 30 -7.61 -0.15 19.64
C ASP A 30 -6.31 0.58 20.04
N LEU A 31 -5.33 0.50 19.15
CA LEU A 31 -4.03 1.17 19.31
C LEU A 31 -4.14 2.70 19.48
N SER A 32 -5.19 3.33 18.93
CA SER A 32 -5.41 4.77 19.09
C SER A 32 -5.80 5.09 20.52
N ARG A 33 -6.78 4.35 21.07
CA ARG A 33 -7.23 4.49 22.46
C ARG A 33 -6.13 4.16 23.46
N LEU A 34 -5.30 3.16 23.17
CA LEU A 34 -4.14 2.78 23.98
C LEU A 34 -2.99 3.82 23.93
N GLY A 35 -3.08 4.84 23.08
CA GLY A 35 -2.08 5.89 22.96
C GLY A 35 -0.82 5.49 22.19
N PHE A 36 -0.82 4.32 21.53
CA PHE A 36 0.32 3.78 20.79
C PHE A 36 0.81 4.74 19.69
N TRP A 37 -0.09 5.35 18.92
CA TRP A 37 0.30 6.28 17.86
C TRP A 37 0.93 7.57 18.39
N ARG A 38 0.51 8.02 19.59
CA ARG A 38 1.12 9.18 20.25
C ARG A 38 2.54 8.85 20.70
N LEU A 39 2.73 7.69 21.32
CA LEU A 39 4.05 7.19 21.73
C LEU A 39 4.99 7.05 20.52
N LEU A 40 4.50 6.45 19.42
CA LEU A 40 5.28 6.29 18.20
C LEU A 40 5.67 7.61 17.54
N ARG A 41 4.85 8.67 17.62
CA ARG A 41 5.25 9.99 17.09
C ARG A 41 6.47 10.53 17.83
N GLN A 42 6.57 10.31 19.15
CA GLN A 42 7.73 10.72 19.95
C GLN A 42 8.98 9.91 19.57
N VAL A 43 8.83 8.60 19.39
CA VAL A 43 9.92 7.70 19.01
C VAL A 43 10.41 7.97 17.58
N LYS A 44 9.50 8.24 16.62
CA LYS A 44 9.84 8.53 15.22
C LYS A 44 10.62 9.83 15.02
N ALA A 45 10.59 10.74 15.98
CA ALA A 45 11.32 12.01 15.90
C ALA A 45 12.85 11.81 15.96
N ASP A 46 13.31 10.69 16.52
CA ASP A 46 14.73 10.36 16.64
C ASP A 46 15.01 9.00 15.96
N PRO A 47 15.88 8.96 14.92
CA PRO A 47 16.26 7.71 14.26
C PRO A 47 16.82 6.63 15.20
N ALA A 48 17.56 7.01 16.24
CA ALA A 48 18.14 6.06 17.19
C ALA A 48 17.05 5.41 18.04
N LEU A 49 16.11 6.20 18.57
CA LEU A 49 14.95 5.68 19.30
C LEU A 49 14.05 4.84 18.39
N SER A 50 13.81 5.28 17.15
CA SER A 50 13.03 4.53 16.16
C SER A 50 13.62 3.16 15.88
N ALA A 51 14.95 3.07 15.73
CA ALA A 51 15.63 1.80 15.53
C ALA A 51 15.59 0.90 16.78
N HIS A 52 15.79 1.48 17.97
CA HIS A 52 15.77 0.77 19.25
C HIS A 52 14.40 0.14 19.55
N TRP A 53 13.32 0.92 19.40
CA TRP A 53 11.96 0.49 19.71
C TRP A 53 11.22 -0.19 18.55
N ALA A 54 11.87 -0.35 17.39
CA ALA A 54 11.26 -0.91 16.18
C ALA A 54 10.64 -2.30 16.40
N GLU A 55 11.33 -3.20 17.10
CA GLU A 55 10.82 -4.56 17.34
C GLU A 55 9.60 -4.56 18.27
N ALA A 56 9.64 -3.81 19.37
CA ALA A 56 8.52 -3.72 20.30
C ALA A 56 7.28 -3.15 19.62
N ALA A 57 7.45 -2.04 18.89
CA ALA A 57 6.38 -1.46 18.09
C ALA A 57 5.86 -2.42 17.01
N GLY A 58 6.74 -3.15 16.34
CA GLY A 58 6.39 -4.14 15.34
C GLY A 58 5.54 -5.29 15.88
N ARG A 59 5.91 -5.83 17.04
CA ARG A 59 5.13 -6.89 17.70
C ARG A 59 3.73 -6.43 18.10
N ILE A 60 3.64 -5.26 18.74
CA ILE A 60 2.36 -4.69 19.19
C ILE A 60 1.43 -4.42 17.99
N ASP A 61 1.93 -3.73 16.97
CA ASP A 61 1.17 -3.41 15.75
C ASP A 61 0.69 -4.68 15.04
N ARG A 62 1.57 -5.68 14.92
CA ARG A 62 1.23 -6.97 14.33
C ARG A 62 0.16 -7.70 15.13
N ALA A 63 0.33 -7.84 16.45
CA ALA A 63 -0.61 -8.54 17.30
C ALA A 63 -2.01 -7.91 17.25
N ALA A 64 -2.10 -6.58 17.36
CA ALA A 64 -3.36 -5.87 17.25
C ALA A 64 -4.02 -6.02 15.86
N PHE A 65 -3.23 -5.98 14.79
CA PHE A 65 -3.72 -6.17 13.43
C PHE A 65 -4.25 -7.58 13.20
N GLU A 66 -3.49 -8.61 13.61
CA GLU A 66 -3.87 -10.00 13.39
C GLU A 66 -5.11 -10.41 14.20
N ALA A 67 -5.32 -9.78 15.35
CA ALA A 67 -6.52 -9.96 16.17
C ALA A 67 -7.76 -9.23 15.61
N SER A 68 -7.59 -8.06 14.97
CA SER A 68 -8.70 -7.25 14.46
C SER A 68 -9.10 -7.57 13.01
N VAL A 69 -8.16 -8.01 12.17
CA VAL A 69 -8.39 -8.23 10.73
C VAL A 69 -8.30 -9.72 10.39
N ARG A 70 -9.46 -10.29 10.04
CA ARG A 70 -9.60 -11.73 9.77
C ARG A 70 -9.31 -12.16 8.33
N PRO A 71 -9.83 -11.52 7.27
CA PRO A 71 -9.46 -11.90 5.91
C PRO A 71 -8.04 -11.42 5.63
N ARG A 72 -7.08 -12.32 5.81
CA ARG A 72 -5.65 -12.13 5.55
C ARG A 72 -5.16 -13.22 4.61
N PHE A 73 -4.33 -12.84 3.65
CA PHE A 73 -3.78 -13.73 2.64
C PHE A 73 -2.25 -13.67 2.68
N PRO A 74 -1.55 -14.80 2.46
CA PRO A 74 -0.10 -14.80 2.41
C PRO A 74 0.39 -13.95 1.24
N MET A 75 1.58 -13.37 1.42
CA MET A 75 2.19 -12.45 0.44
C MET A 75 2.29 -13.04 -0.97
N TRP A 76 2.69 -14.31 -1.09
CA TRP A 76 2.83 -14.96 -2.40
C TRP A 76 1.51 -15.04 -3.15
N LEU A 77 0.40 -15.28 -2.45
CA LEU A 77 -0.92 -15.42 -3.08
C LEU A 77 -1.42 -14.06 -3.59
N GLY A 78 -1.32 -13.01 -2.77
CA GLY A 78 -1.70 -11.67 -3.21
C GLY A 78 -0.84 -11.18 -4.36
N ASN A 79 0.48 -11.40 -4.31
CA ASN A 79 1.38 -11.07 -5.42
C ASN A 79 1.02 -11.85 -6.69
N LEU A 80 0.75 -13.16 -6.57
CA LEU A 80 0.34 -13.99 -7.70
C LEU A 80 -0.93 -13.46 -8.36
N VAL A 81 -1.97 -13.15 -7.57
CA VAL A 81 -3.23 -12.59 -8.08
C VAL A 81 -3.00 -11.26 -8.79
N LEU A 82 -2.20 -10.36 -8.21
CA LEU A 82 -1.93 -9.06 -8.83
C LEU A 82 -1.10 -9.20 -10.11
N VAL A 83 -0.09 -10.07 -10.13
CA VAL A 83 0.71 -10.37 -11.34
C VAL A 83 -0.18 -10.95 -12.43
N LEU A 84 -1.05 -11.92 -12.10
CA LEU A 84 -2.03 -12.45 -13.04
C LEU A 84 -2.97 -11.36 -13.55
N GLY A 85 -3.45 -10.46 -12.68
CA GLY A 85 -4.22 -9.29 -13.08
C GLY A 85 -3.46 -8.41 -14.07
N THR A 86 -2.17 -8.12 -13.80
CA THR A 86 -1.33 -7.35 -14.72
C THR A 86 -1.17 -8.05 -16.07
N LEU A 87 -1.00 -9.38 -16.09
CA LEU A 87 -0.94 -10.18 -17.32
C LEU A 87 -2.27 -10.17 -18.09
N VAL A 88 -3.41 -10.24 -17.39
CA VAL A 88 -4.74 -10.12 -18.01
C VAL A 88 -4.92 -8.74 -18.65
N GLY A 89 -4.44 -7.67 -18.02
CA GLY A 89 -4.42 -6.35 -18.64
C GLY A 89 -3.57 -6.32 -19.93
N GLY A 90 -2.41 -6.98 -19.93
CA GLY A 90 -1.60 -7.15 -21.14
C GLY A 90 -2.29 -7.96 -22.22
N LEU A 91 -2.98 -9.04 -21.86
CA LEU A 91 -3.80 -9.82 -22.78
C LEU A 91 -4.94 -8.97 -23.37
N ALA A 92 -5.56 -8.10 -22.57
CA ALA A 92 -6.59 -7.19 -23.07
C ALA A 92 -6.03 -6.20 -24.12
N VAL A 93 -4.80 -5.72 -23.96
CA VAL A 93 -4.10 -4.95 -25.02
C VAL A 93 -3.89 -5.80 -26.27
N VAL A 94 -3.43 -7.05 -26.13
CA VAL A 94 -3.25 -7.96 -27.27
C VAL A 94 -4.58 -8.20 -28.00
N VAL A 95 -5.67 -8.40 -27.27
CA VAL A 95 -7.03 -8.51 -27.85
C VAL A 95 -7.38 -7.22 -28.59
N ALA A 96 -7.12 -6.05 -28.00
CA ALA A 96 -7.42 -4.77 -28.65
C ALA A 96 -6.66 -4.58 -29.97
N MET A 97 -5.41 -5.04 -30.06
CA MET A 97 -4.58 -4.95 -31.27
C MET A 97 -4.98 -5.91 -32.38
N ASN A 98 -5.70 -6.99 -32.08
CA ASN A 98 -6.03 -8.04 -33.05
C ASN A 98 -7.53 -8.15 -33.35
N ALA A 99 -8.37 -7.43 -32.60
CA ALA A 99 -9.82 -7.43 -32.81
C ALA A 99 -10.16 -6.77 -34.15
N GLN A 100 -11.03 -7.43 -34.93
CA GLN A 100 -11.58 -6.90 -36.17
C GLN A 100 -12.78 -5.97 -35.95
N ASP A 101 -13.37 -6.04 -34.75
CA ASP A 101 -14.48 -5.21 -34.32
C ASP A 101 -13.95 -4.06 -33.46
N GLU A 102 -14.19 -2.82 -33.93
CA GLU A 102 -13.72 -1.60 -33.28
C GLU A 102 -14.24 -1.47 -31.83
N VAL A 103 -15.48 -1.91 -31.55
CA VAL A 103 -16.07 -1.85 -30.22
C VAL A 103 -15.36 -2.81 -29.28
N VAL A 104 -15.07 -4.04 -29.74
CA VAL A 104 -14.28 -5.01 -28.97
C VAL A 104 -12.89 -4.46 -28.69
N ALA A 105 -12.24 -3.84 -29.68
CA ALA A 105 -10.93 -3.21 -29.50
C ALA A 105 -10.97 -2.10 -28.44
N GLY A 106 -11.98 -1.23 -28.52
CA GLY A 106 -12.17 -0.13 -27.56
C GLY A 106 -12.44 -0.61 -26.14
N VAL A 107 -13.33 -1.60 -25.96
CA VAL A 107 -13.65 -2.16 -24.64
C VAL A 107 -12.43 -2.86 -24.03
N ALA A 108 -11.69 -3.63 -24.82
CA ALA A 108 -10.49 -4.31 -24.36
C ALA A 108 -9.41 -3.32 -23.90
N LEU A 109 -9.25 -2.21 -24.60
CA LEU A 109 -8.29 -1.16 -24.22
C LEU A 109 -8.66 -0.47 -22.90
N VAL A 110 -9.94 -0.12 -22.72
CA VAL A 110 -10.44 0.46 -21.45
C VAL A 110 -10.35 -0.56 -20.31
N ALA A 111 -10.60 -1.83 -20.59
CA ALA A 111 -10.41 -2.90 -19.61
C ALA A 111 -8.95 -3.01 -19.17
N ALA A 112 -7.98 -2.93 -20.09
CA ALA A 112 -6.56 -2.90 -19.76
C ALA A 112 -6.22 -1.73 -18.81
N ALA A 113 -6.71 -0.52 -19.12
CA ALA A 113 -6.52 0.66 -18.28
C ALA A 113 -7.04 0.45 -16.84
N GLY A 114 -8.26 -0.08 -16.70
CA GLY A 114 -8.87 -0.35 -15.39
C GLY A 114 -8.17 -1.47 -14.62
N ILE A 115 -7.85 -2.58 -15.29
CA ILE A 115 -7.18 -3.74 -14.67
C ILE A 115 -5.78 -3.36 -14.19
N TRP A 116 -5.00 -2.64 -14.99
CA TRP A 116 -3.68 -2.17 -14.58
C TRP A 116 -3.77 -1.17 -13.44
N SER A 117 -4.70 -0.21 -13.48
CA SER A 117 -4.90 0.78 -12.39
C SER A 117 -5.02 0.12 -11.00
N ILE A 118 -5.67 -1.05 -10.94
CA ILE A 118 -5.87 -1.81 -9.70
C ILE A 118 -4.68 -2.73 -9.42
N SER A 119 -4.31 -3.58 -10.39
CA SER A 119 -3.34 -4.66 -10.18
C SER A 119 -1.93 -4.14 -9.87
N VAL A 120 -1.51 -3.03 -10.49
CA VAL A 120 -0.16 -2.49 -10.29
C VAL A 120 -0.03 -1.67 -9.01
N HIS A 121 -1.14 -1.24 -8.39
CA HIS A 121 -1.12 -0.36 -7.21
C HIS A 121 -0.40 -1.00 -6.02
N CYS A 122 -0.93 -2.13 -5.53
CA CYS A 122 -0.33 -2.82 -4.40
C CYS A 122 1.00 -3.50 -4.77
N LEU A 123 1.19 -3.88 -6.05
CA LEU A 123 2.47 -4.39 -6.53
C LEU A 123 3.55 -3.32 -6.47
N ALA A 124 3.26 -2.07 -6.84
CA ALA A 124 4.22 -0.98 -6.77
C ALA A 124 4.64 -0.69 -5.32
N HIS A 125 3.67 -0.60 -4.40
CA HIS A 125 3.97 -0.52 -2.96
C HIS A 125 4.86 -1.66 -2.48
N TRP A 126 4.54 -2.89 -2.89
CA TRP A 126 5.32 -4.06 -2.51
C TRP A 126 6.75 -4.00 -3.08
N VAL A 127 6.91 -3.81 -4.39
CA VAL A 127 8.22 -3.76 -5.07
C VAL A 127 9.07 -2.63 -4.49
N VAL A 128 8.57 -1.39 -4.48
CA VAL A 128 9.33 -0.25 -3.96
C VAL A 128 9.63 -0.42 -2.49
N GLY A 129 8.66 -0.89 -1.70
CA GLY A 129 8.87 -1.21 -0.28
C GLY A 129 10.00 -2.21 -0.07
N ARG A 130 10.03 -3.31 -0.83
CA ARG A 130 11.11 -4.32 -0.74
C ARG A 130 12.46 -3.72 -1.12
N LEU A 131 12.53 -2.91 -2.18
CA LEU A 131 13.75 -2.24 -2.63
C LEU A 131 14.32 -1.28 -1.58
N VAL A 132 13.46 -0.62 -0.80
CA VAL A 132 13.90 0.29 0.27
C VAL A 132 14.03 -0.37 1.64
N GLY A 133 13.93 -1.71 1.71
CA GLY A 133 14.15 -2.47 2.94
C GLY A 133 12.91 -2.69 3.82
N ILE A 134 11.73 -2.27 3.39
CA ILE A 134 10.45 -2.52 4.07
C ILE A 134 9.99 -3.95 3.73
N ARG A 135 9.56 -4.68 4.75
CA ARG A 135 8.95 -6.01 4.62
C ARG A 135 7.43 -5.89 4.76
N PHE A 136 6.73 -6.92 4.32
CA PHE A 136 5.28 -7.02 4.36
C PHE A 136 4.89 -8.38 4.92
N THR A 137 3.80 -8.40 5.69
CA THR A 137 3.36 -9.60 6.42
C THR A 137 2.21 -10.31 5.71
N SER A 138 1.25 -9.55 5.18
CA SER A 138 0.07 -10.11 4.52
C SER A 138 -0.65 -9.10 3.65
N TYR A 139 -1.43 -9.61 2.71
CA TYR A 139 -2.57 -8.89 2.14
C TYR A 139 -3.78 -9.02 3.05
N SER A 140 -4.66 -8.03 3.04
CA SER A 140 -5.88 -8.04 3.86
C SER A 140 -7.00 -7.26 3.21
N PHE A 141 -8.23 -7.53 3.61
CA PHE A 141 -9.37 -6.66 3.34
C PHE A 141 -9.87 -6.05 4.65
N GLY A 142 -9.96 -4.72 4.73
CA GLY A 142 -10.34 -4.03 5.96
C GLY A 142 -11.10 -2.72 5.71
N GLY A 143 -11.56 -2.11 6.79
CA GLY A 143 -12.37 -0.89 6.74
C GLY A 143 -13.89 -1.16 6.58
N PRO A 144 -14.70 -0.09 6.57
CA PRO A 144 -16.15 -0.21 6.37
C PRO A 144 -16.47 -0.80 4.99
N PHE A 145 -17.66 -1.37 4.83
CA PHE A 145 -18.10 -1.93 3.55
C PHE A 145 -18.26 -0.82 2.48
N PRO A 146 -17.78 -1.03 1.24
CA PRO A 146 -17.05 -2.21 0.76
C PRO A 146 -15.60 -2.25 1.29
N PRO A 147 -15.13 -3.42 1.78
CA PRO A 147 -13.82 -3.53 2.39
C PRO A 147 -12.73 -3.28 1.35
N ARG A 148 -11.70 -2.53 1.74
CA ARG A 148 -10.62 -2.10 0.85
C ARG A 148 -9.46 -3.09 0.93
N PRO A 149 -8.90 -3.54 -0.21
CA PRO A 149 -7.67 -4.30 -0.20
C PRO A 149 -6.54 -3.46 0.40
N GLY A 150 -5.70 -4.09 1.21
CA GLY A 150 -4.58 -3.45 1.88
C GLY A 150 -3.39 -4.38 1.97
N LEU A 151 -2.20 -3.79 1.97
CA LEU A 151 -0.93 -4.47 2.13
C LEU A 151 -0.35 -4.11 3.49
N LYS A 152 -0.27 -5.09 4.41
CA LYS A 152 0.23 -4.85 5.77
C LYS A 152 1.76 -4.84 5.79
N THR A 153 2.33 -3.67 6.10
CA THR A 153 3.77 -3.51 6.34
C THR A 153 4.20 -4.19 7.65
N ASP A 154 5.38 -4.79 7.66
CA ASP A 154 6.11 -5.13 8.88
C ASP A 154 6.61 -3.85 9.54
N TYR A 155 5.95 -3.42 10.61
CA TYR A 155 6.15 -2.08 11.16
C TYR A 155 7.55 -1.86 11.74
N ALA A 156 8.23 -2.92 12.19
CA ALA A 156 9.63 -2.84 12.61
C ALA A 156 10.57 -2.45 11.46
N SER A 157 10.49 -3.14 10.31
CA SER A 157 11.25 -2.75 9.11
C SER A 157 10.88 -1.35 8.61
N TYR A 158 9.61 -0.98 8.72
CA TYR A 158 9.12 0.36 8.35
C TYR A 158 9.78 1.45 9.20
N LEU A 159 9.85 1.28 10.52
CA LEU A 159 10.44 2.27 11.43
C LEU A 159 11.94 2.48 11.23
N ARG A 160 12.65 1.45 10.78
CA ARG A 160 14.09 1.51 10.47
C ARG A 160 14.40 2.17 9.13
N THR A 161 13.41 2.23 8.25
CA THR A 161 13.57 2.83 6.92
C THR A 161 13.48 4.36 7.03
N SER A 162 14.28 5.11 6.26
CA SER A 162 14.27 6.58 6.29
C SER A 162 12.92 7.18 5.89
N ALA A 163 12.63 8.41 6.35
CA ALA A 163 11.37 9.08 6.03
C ALA A 163 11.13 9.24 4.52
N GLY A 164 12.16 9.63 3.76
CA GLY A 164 12.09 9.76 2.30
C GLY A 164 11.81 8.44 1.59
N ALA A 165 12.45 7.35 2.02
CA ALA A 165 12.19 6.02 1.47
C ALA A 165 10.75 5.54 1.74
N ARG A 166 10.22 5.81 2.94
CA ARG A 166 8.81 5.53 3.26
C ARG A 166 7.86 6.36 2.40
N ALA A 167 8.18 7.63 2.15
CA ALA A 167 7.39 8.51 1.28
C ALA A 167 7.36 7.97 -0.15
N TRP A 168 8.49 7.52 -0.69
CA TRP A 168 8.54 6.86 -2.01
C TRP A 168 7.73 5.57 -2.05
N MET A 169 7.80 4.72 -1.02
CA MET A 169 6.97 3.52 -0.94
C MET A 169 5.48 3.88 -0.98
N HIS A 170 5.02 4.88 -0.21
CA HIS A 170 3.62 5.33 -0.23
C HIS A 170 3.21 6.01 -1.55
N ALA A 171 4.11 6.78 -2.17
CA ALA A 171 3.84 7.43 -3.45
C ALA A 171 3.75 6.42 -4.62
N SER A 172 4.49 5.31 -4.54
CA SER A 172 4.63 4.37 -5.65
C SER A 172 3.31 3.76 -6.14
N GLY A 173 2.42 3.35 -5.24
CA GLY A 173 1.11 2.82 -5.62
C GLY A 173 0.24 3.86 -6.31
N ALA A 174 0.20 5.08 -5.77
CA ALA A 174 -0.55 6.19 -6.35
C ALA A 174 -0.03 6.57 -7.75
N LEU A 175 1.29 6.67 -7.91
CA LEU A 175 1.94 6.93 -9.20
C LEU A 175 1.64 5.82 -10.22
N ALA A 176 1.79 4.55 -9.82
CA ALA A 176 1.57 3.43 -10.71
C ALA A 176 0.12 3.35 -11.20
N THR A 177 -0.86 3.55 -10.31
CA THR A 177 -2.27 3.64 -10.69
C THR A 177 -2.52 4.76 -11.69
N LYS A 178 -1.97 5.96 -11.46
CA LYS A 178 -2.20 7.13 -12.33
C LYS A 178 -1.56 6.99 -13.70
N VAL A 179 -0.40 6.35 -13.77
CA VAL A 179 0.30 6.10 -15.03
C VAL A 179 -0.39 5.02 -15.86
N ALA A 180 -1.04 4.03 -15.23
CA ALA A 180 -1.60 2.88 -15.91
C ALA A 180 -2.60 3.19 -17.05
N PRO A 181 -3.59 4.10 -16.89
CA PRO A 181 -4.47 4.46 -17.99
C PRO A 181 -3.76 5.11 -19.17
N PHE A 182 -2.68 5.88 -18.93
CA PHE A 182 -1.90 6.50 -19.99
C PHE A 182 -1.00 5.48 -20.71
N VAL A 183 -0.52 4.45 -20.00
CA VAL A 183 0.17 3.32 -20.63
C VAL A 183 -0.78 2.55 -21.54
N ALA A 184 -2.01 2.26 -21.10
CA ALA A 184 -3.02 1.65 -21.97
C ALA A 184 -3.35 2.56 -23.17
N LEU A 185 -3.56 3.86 -22.94
CA LEU A 185 -3.80 4.85 -24.00
C LEU A 185 -2.69 4.90 -25.04
N ALA A 186 -1.43 4.71 -24.65
CA ALA A 186 -0.30 4.71 -25.59
C ALA A 186 -0.43 3.60 -26.66
N PHE A 187 -1.09 2.49 -26.35
CA PHE A 187 -1.36 1.42 -27.31
C PHE A 187 -2.52 1.73 -28.27
N TRP A 188 -3.33 2.77 -28.03
CA TRP A 188 -4.47 3.12 -28.89
C TRP A 188 -4.07 3.30 -30.36
N TRP A 189 -2.89 3.86 -30.62
CA TRP A 189 -2.37 4.07 -31.98
C TRP A 189 -2.08 2.77 -32.75
N ALA A 190 -2.02 1.63 -32.06
CA ALA A 190 -1.74 0.32 -32.63
C ALA A 190 -3.00 -0.56 -32.69
N THR A 191 -4.19 0.01 -32.54
CA THR A 191 -5.48 -0.71 -32.58
C THR A 191 -6.47 -0.01 -33.50
N ASP A 192 -7.51 -0.73 -33.91
CA ASP A 192 -8.70 -0.14 -34.56
C ASP A 192 -9.71 0.40 -33.54
N ALA A 193 -9.27 0.67 -32.31
CA ALA A 193 -10.17 1.15 -31.27
C ALA A 193 -10.68 2.57 -31.59
N PRO A 194 -11.98 2.84 -31.42
CA PRO A 194 -12.57 4.13 -31.70
C PRO A 194 -12.09 5.19 -30.70
N ALA A 195 -12.18 6.46 -31.10
CA ALA A 195 -11.70 7.59 -30.29
C ALA A 195 -12.29 7.65 -28.87
N TRP A 196 -13.52 7.14 -28.65
CA TRP A 196 -14.11 7.12 -27.31
C TRP A 196 -13.28 6.28 -26.32
N ALA A 197 -12.57 5.24 -26.78
CA ALA A 197 -11.74 4.42 -25.91
C ALA A 197 -10.50 5.19 -25.45
N ALA A 198 -9.91 6.00 -26.36
CA ALA A 198 -8.83 6.91 -26.02
C ALA A 198 -9.28 7.95 -25.00
N TRP A 199 -10.45 8.57 -25.23
CA TRP A 199 -11.04 9.51 -24.27
C TRP A 199 -11.32 8.85 -22.92
N ALA A 200 -11.87 7.64 -22.90
CA ALA A 200 -12.16 6.91 -21.67
C ALA A 200 -10.88 6.62 -20.86
N CYS A 201 -9.79 6.17 -21.51
CA CYS A 201 -8.50 5.96 -20.85
C CYS A 201 -7.92 7.27 -20.30
N GLY A 202 -7.96 8.34 -21.11
CA GLY A 202 -7.47 9.66 -20.70
C GLY A 202 -8.28 10.25 -19.53
N VAL A 203 -9.61 10.20 -19.60
CA VAL A 203 -10.51 10.67 -18.54
C VAL A 203 -10.29 9.84 -17.26
N LEU A 204 -10.16 8.52 -17.36
CA LEU A 204 -9.85 7.68 -16.20
C LEU A 204 -8.56 8.14 -15.49
N GLY A 205 -7.47 8.36 -16.25
CA GLY A 205 -6.20 8.83 -15.70
C GLY A 205 -6.30 10.22 -15.08
N VAL A 206 -6.97 11.16 -15.75
CA VAL A 206 -7.17 12.53 -15.24
C VAL A 206 -8.03 12.53 -13.97
N LEU A 207 -9.11 11.75 -13.93
CA LEU A 207 -9.96 11.65 -12.74
C LEU A 207 -9.19 11.07 -11.55
N GLN A 208 -8.38 10.03 -11.76
CA GLN A 208 -7.51 9.48 -10.70
C GLN A 208 -6.48 10.48 -10.17
N ILE A 209 -6.01 11.42 -11.01
CA ILE A 209 -5.16 12.54 -10.59
C ILE A 209 -5.98 13.56 -9.79
N ALA A 210 -7.15 13.95 -10.31
CA ALA A 210 -8.00 14.94 -9.68
C ALA A 210 -8.46 14.51 -8.28
N THR A 211 -8.77 13.23 -8.07
CA THR A 211 -9.17 12.71 -6.75
C THR A 211 -8.09 12.87 -5.69
N ASP A 212 -6.80 12.82 -6.05
CA ASP A 212 -5.70 12.99 -5.08
C ASP A 212 -5.40 14.46 -4.76
N VAL A 213 -5.76 15.38 -5.68
CA VAL A 213 -5.49 16.81 -5.52
C VAL A 213 -6.65 17.52 -4.83
N LEU A 214 -7.88 17.06 -5.04
CA LEU A 214 -9.10 17.74 -4.62
C LEU A 214 -9.77 17.15 -3.37
N LEU A 215 -9.43 15.91 -2.98
CA LEU A 215 -10.02 15.19 -1.83
C LEU A 215 -8.94 14.78 -0.83
#